data_AF-A0A542HZ92-F1
#
_entry.id   AF-A0A542HZ92-F1
#
_cell.length_a   1.000
_cell.length_b   1.000
_cell.length_c   1.000
_cell.angle_alpha   90.00
_cell.angle_beta   90.00
_cell.angle_gamma   90.00
#
_symmetry.space_group_name_H-M   'P 1'
#
loop_
_entity.id
_entity.type
_entity.pdbx_description
1 polymer ?
#
loop_
_entity_poly.entity_id
_entity_poly.type
_entity_poly.pdbx_seq_one_letter_code
_entity_poly.pdbx_strand_id
1 'polypeptide(L)'
;MRSVAGPQGRRVRSYGVSLHVVWAAAGGPASVGYPARMAHDPHGPQLPAARGTVSAAVRGYLAGSDALPAAETVALASAYGDDLQLALYLCYELHYRGFAGVAPDREWDPGLLRVRAALEHRFLTALREDTPVHDSVEDALAELLVEPVEGSGVSHFLAAEGELWQLREYAAQRSLYHLKEADPHAWVLPRLWGRAKAAMAAVEFDEWGGGRPDRVHARLFADLMTDLGLDTTYGRYLDAACAETLATVNLMSLFGLHRALRGALVGHFAAVEITSSPGSRRLAQAMRRADAGPAAVHFYDEHVEADAVHEQVVRHDVIGGLLDEEPHLAPDITFGLGATGHLEDRLAARLLSAWRSGESSLRTPLPDQEKAHIS
;
A
#
# COMPACT_ATOMS: atom_id res chain seq x y z
N MET A 1 19.92 -67.22 -12.69
CA MET A 1 19.71 -66.60 -11.37
C MET A 1 20.00 -65.10 -11.52
N ARG A 2 18.94 -64.31 -11.52
CA ARG A 2 18.80 -62.85 -11.29
C ARG A 2 19.67 -61.86 -12.09
N SER A 3 19.01 -61.32 -13.11
CA SER A 3 19.05 -59.92 -13.53
C SER A 3 18.73 -58.99 -12.34
N VAL A 4 19.47 -57.88 -12.21
CA VAL A 4 19.02 -56.68 -11.49
C VAL A 4 19.50 -55.44 -12.26
N ALA A 5 18.51 -54.64 -12.66
CA ALA A 5 18.63 -53.41 -13.42
C ALA A 5 19.26 -52.28 -12.59
N GLY A 6 20.02 -51.41 -13.26
CA GLY A 6 20.53 -50.16 -12.67
C GLY A 6 19.41 -49.13 -12.47
N PRO A 7 19.55 -48.20 -11.50
CA PRO A 7 18.57 -47.15 -11.31
C PRO A 7 18.72 -46.07 -12.39
N GLN A 8 17.64 -45.84 -13.12
CA GLN A 8 17.46 -44.69 -13.99
C GLN A 8 17.54 -43.41 -13.14
N GLY A 9 18.62 -42.64 -13.31
CA GLY A 9 18.66 -41.26 -12.88
C GLY A 9 17.65 -40.44 -13.67
N ARG A 10 16.59 -39.95 -12.99
CA ARG A 10 15.75 -38.87 -13.52
C ARG A 10 16.63 -37.63 -13.66
N ARG A 11 16.99 -37.29 -14.90
CA ARG A 11 17.50 -35.97 -15.25
C ARG A 11 16.36 -34.97 -15.06
N VAL A 12 16.38 -34.21 -13.97
CA VAL A 12 15.63 -32.96 -13.90
C VAL A 12 16.35 -31.99 -14.85
N ARG A 13 15.70 -31.69 -15.98
CA ARG A 13 16.14 -30.60 -16.85
C ARG A 13 15.77 -29.30 -16.14
N SER A 14 16.75 -28.58 -15.61
CA SER A 14 16.56 -27.17 -15.26
C SER A 14 16.36 -26.41 -16.56
N TYR A 15 15.13 -25.99 -16.83
CA TYR A 15 14.88 -24.96 -17.84
C TYR A 15 15.33 -23.64 -17.22
N GLY A 16 16.60 -23.29 -17.42
CA GLY A 16 17.06 -21.93 -17.19
C GLY A 16 16.39 -21.04 -18.23
N VAL A 17 15.31 -20.36 -17.84
CA VAL A 17 14.75 -19.28 -18.63
C VAL A 17 15.57 -18.05 -18.28
N SER A 18 16.56 -17.74 -19.11
CA SER A 18 17.19 -16.42 -19.10
C SER A 18 16.19 -15.41 -19.65
N LEU A 19 15.43 -14.76 -18.76
CA LEU A 19 14.65 -13.57 -19.09
C LEU A 19 15.64 -12.41 -19.32
N HIS A 20 15.99 -12.18 -20.59
CA HIS A 20 16.60 -10.92 -20.99
C HIS A 20 15.50 -9.85 -20.97
N VAL A 21 15.50 -8.99 -19.97
CA VAL A 21 14.76 -7.73 -19.99
C VAL A 21 15.30 -6.91 -21.15
N VAL A 22 14.53 -6.82 -22.24
CA VAL A 22 14.89 -6.05 -23.43
C VAL A 22 14.70 -4.57 -23.10
N TRP A 23 15.80 -3.87 -22.88
CA TRP A 23 15.82 -2.40 -22.86
C TRP A 23 15.51 -1.89 -24.28
N ALA A 24 14.32 -1.35 -24.49
CA ALA A 24 14.10 -0.45 -25.62
C ALA A 24 14.82 0.87 -25.31
N ALA A 25 15.92 1.14 -26.00
CA ALA A 25 16.58 2.44 -25.94
C ALA A 25 15.58 3.53 -26.36
N ALA A 26 15.17 4.38 -25.42
CA ALA A 26 14.29 5.50 -25.68
C ALA A 26 14.96 6.49 -26.64
N GLY A 27 14.43 6.60 -27.85
CA GLY A 27 14.66 7.76 -28.70
C GLY A 27 14.02 8.99 -28.06
N GLY A 28 14.76 10.10 -28.00
CA GLY A 28 14.30 11.32 -27.33
C GLY A 28 12.99 11.86 -27.91
N PRO A 29 12.05 12.34 -27.08
CA PRO A 29 10.76 12.79 -27.58
C PRO A 29 10.86 14.19 -28.21
N ALA A 30 10.22 14.34 -29.37
CA ALA A 30 9.77 15.62 -29.87
C ALA A 30 8.73 16.21 -28.90
N SER A 31 8.73 17.53 -28.73
CA SER A 31 7.88 18.27 -27.78
C SER A 31 6.39 18.09 -28.07
N VAL A 32 5.72 17.21 -27.34
CA VAL A 32 4.26 17.10 -27.28
C VAL A 32 3.78 17.94 -26.09
N GLY A 33 2.77 18.79 -26.32
CA GLY A 33 2.25 19.72 -25.32
C GLY A 33 1.79 19.00 -24.04
N TYR A 34 2.22 19.50 -22.89
CA TYR A 34 1.84 18.96 -21.59
C TYR A 34 0.32 19.03 -21.39
N PRO A 35 -0.36 17.92 -21.04
CA PRO A 35 -1.75 17.94 -20.62
C PRO A 35 -1.93 18.80 -19.35
N ALA A 36 -3.19 19.17 -19.07
CA ALA A 36 -3.56 20.06 -17.97
C ALA A 36 -2.86 19.66 -16.65
N ARG A 37 -2.17 20.63 -16.04
CA ARG A 37 -1.53 20.47 -14.72
C ARG A 37 -2.54 19.84 -13.76
N MET A 38 -2.15 18.76 -13.09
CA MET A 38 -2.83 18.38 -11.84
C MET A 38 -2.97 19.63 -10.99
N ALA A 39 -4.14 19.84 -10.39
CA ALA A 39 -4.30 20.82 -9.32
C ALA A 39 -3.44 20.34 -8.14
N HIS A 40 -2.15 20.60 -8.22
CA HIS A 40 -1.21 20.36 -7.15
C HIS A 40 -1.46 21.50 -6.18
N ASP A 41 -2.17 21.24 -5.09
CA ASP A 41 -2.18 22.16 -3.98
C ASP A 41 -0.73 22.25 -3.46
N PRO A 42 -0.03 23.39 -3.61
CA PRO A 42 1.34 23.53 -3.14
C PRO A 42 1.40 23.51 -1.60
N HIS A 43 0.26 23.54 -0.91
CA HIS A 43 0.18 23.60 0.54
C HIS A 43 -0.07 22.25 1.21
N GLY A 44 -0.33 21.17 0.47
CA GLY A 44 -0.63 19.86 1.05
C GLY A 44 -2.04 19.76 1.66
N PRO A 45 -2.44 18.58 2.17
CA PRO A 45 -3.78 18.35 2.70
C PRO A 45 -4.05 19.16 3.96
N GLN A 46 -5.33 19.40 4.26
CA GLN A 46 -5.74 19.99 5.54
C GLN A 46 -5.58 18.99 6.69
N LEU A 47 -5.31 19.50 7.89
CA LEU A 47 -5.32 18.67 9.10
C LEU A 47 -6.74 18.13 9.38
N PRO A 48 -6.93 16.81 9.52
CA PRO A 48 -8.23 16.19 9.78
C PRO A 48 -8.74 16.49 11.19
N ALA A 49 -9.99 16.11 11.49
CA ALA A 49 -10.49 16.14 12.86
C ALA A 49 -9.79 15.08 13.71
N ALA A 50 -9.46 15.43 14.96
CA ALA A 50 -8.87 14.50 15.91
C ALA A 50 -9.86 13.37 16.26
N ARG A 51 -9.33 12.18 16.56
CA ARG A 51 -10.11 10.97 16.87
C ARG A 51 -9.91 10.44 18.29
N GLY A 52 -9.21 11.21 19.12
CA GLY A 52 -9.02 10.94 20.54
C GLY A 52 -7.95 11.87 21.13
N THR A 53 -7.45 11.51 22.31
CA THR A 53 -6.56 12.39 23.08
C THR A 53 -5.19 12.52 22.42
N VAL A 54 -4.67 11.43 21.86
CA VAL A 54 -3.33 11.40 21.26
C VAL A 54 -3.30 12.20 19.95
N SER A 55 -4.21 11.89 19.03
CA SER A 55 -4.36 12.59 17.76
C SER A 55 -4.74 14.06 17.95
N ALA A 56 -5.51 14.41 18.99
CA ALA A 56 -5.80 15.81 19.32
C ALA A 56 -4.54 16.58 19.73
N ALA A 57 -3.68 15.99 20.57
CA ALA A 57 -2.44 16.61 20.99
C ALA A 57 -1.44 16.76 19.82
N VAL A 58 -1.24 15.71 19.02
CA VAL A 58 -0.36 15.77 17.83
C VAL A 58 -0.87 16.82 16.83
N ARG A 59 -2.16 16.79 16.48
CA ARG A 59 -2.78 17.78 15.60
C ARG A 59 -2.63 19.21 16.15
N GLY A 60 -2.87 19.40 17.45
CA GLY A 60 -2.74 20.70 18.10
C GLY A 60 -1.30 21.22 18.02
N TYR A 61 -0.31 20.36 18.27
CA TYR A 61 1.10 20.71 18.17
C TYR A 61 1.51 21.11 16.75
N LEU A 62 1.05 20.35 15.74
CA LEU A 62 1.25 20.69 14.33
C LEU A 62 0.61 22.04 13.95
N ALA A 63 -0.52 22.39 14.58
CA ALA A 63 -1.20 23.68 14.39
C ALA A 63 -0.63 24.83 15.24
N GLY A 64 0.48 24.63 15.96
CA GLY A 64 1.18 25.66 16.72
C GLY A 64 0.93 25.67 18.24
N SER A 65 0.30 24.63 18.80
CA SER A 65 0.31 24.41 20.26
C SER A 65 1.69 23.97 20.74
N ASP A 66 2.01 24.26 22.01
CA ASP A 66 3.28 23.85 22.62
C ASP A 66 3.22 22.46 23.29
N ALA A 67 2.03 21.84 23.37
CA ALA A 67 1.83 20.60 24.12
C ALA A 67 1.79 19.35 23.21
N LEU A 68 2.71 18.42 23.47
CA LEU A 68 2.71 17.07 22.92
C LEU A 68 1.98 16.08 23.85
N PRO A 69 1.46 14.94 23.35
CA PRO A 69 0.85 13.93 24.20
C PRO A 69 1.85 13.36 25.22
N ALA A 70 1.37 13.08 26.43
CA ALA A 70 2.14 12.39 27.44
C ALA A 70 2.41 10.93 27.03
N ALA A 71 3.55 10.37 27.44
CA ALA A 71 3.94 9.01 27.08
C ALA A 71 2.94 7.96 27.62
N GLU A 72 2.38 8.20 28.79
CA GLU A 72 1.36 7.36 29.42
C GLU A 72 0.07 7.35 28.59
N THR A 73 -0.31 8.49 28.02
CA THR A 73 -1.48 8.58 27.13
C THR A 73 -1.26 7.77 25.85
N VAL A 74 -0.06 7.83 25.27
CA VAL A 74 0.30 7.01 24.10
C VAL A 74 0.29 5.52 24.45
N ALA A 75 0.83 5.13 25.60
CA ALA A 75 0.90 3.74 26.03
C ALA A 75 -0.48 3.09 26.25
N LEU A 76 -1.47 3.88 26.68
CA LEU A 76 -2.85 3.42 26.89
C LEU A 76 -3.69 3.36 25.61
N ALA A 77 -3.23 3.95 24.50
CA ALA A 77 -3.98 3.94 23.25
C ALA A 77 -4.02 2.54 22.62
N SER A 78 -5.15 2.21 22.00
CA SER A 78 -5.31 0.96 21.24
C SER A 78 -4.38 0.97 20.01
N ALA A 79 -3.58 -0.08 19.85
CA ALA A 79 -2.58 -0.18 18.79
C ALA A 79 -3.18 -0.11 17.38
N TYR A 80 -4.41 -0.58 17.18
CA TYR A 80 -5.13 -0.50 15.90
C TYR A 80 -6.30 0.50 15.94
N GLY A 81 -6.43 1.26 17.03
CA GLY A 81 -7.55 2.20 17.20
C GLY A 81 -7.35 3.51 16.45
N ASP A 82 -8.46 4.17 16.14
CA ASP A 82 -8.51 5.45 15.42
C ASP A 82 -7.57 6.52 15.98
N ASP A 83 -7.49 6.67 17.30
CA ASP A 83 -6.69 7.72 17.94
C ASP A 83 -5.19 7.56 17.66
N LEU A 84 -4.66 6.36 17.87
CA LEU A 84 -3.25 6.05 17.64
C LEU A 84 -2.92 6.08 16.15
N GLN A 85 -3.75 5.43 15.33
CA GLN A 85 -3.47 5.29 13.89
C GLN A 85 -3.56 6.64 13.17
N LEU A 86 -4.47 7.53 13.57
CA LEU A 86 -4.48 8.89 13.05
C LEU A 86 -3.25 9.67 13.51
N ALA A 87 -2.90 9.62 14.80
CA ALA A 87 -1.71 10.32 15.31
C ALA A 87 -0.43 9.87 14.58
N LEU A 88 -0.30 8.58 14.31
CA LEU A 88 0.84 8.01 13.59
C LEU A 88 0.86 8.44 12.12
N TYR A 89 -0.31 8.47 11.45
CA TYR A 89 -0.44 8.99 10.08
C TYR A 89 0.02 10.44 9.99
N LEU A 90 -0.42 11.30 10.92
CA LEU A 90 -0.01 12.71 10.98
C LEU A 90 1.51 12.85 11.10
N CYS A 91 2.17 11.98 11.88
CA CYS A 91 3.62 11.99 12.01
C CYS A 91 4.34 11.51 10.74
N TYR A 92 3.78 10.54 10.00
CA TYR A 92 4.39 10.04 8.78
C TYR A 92 4.22 10.96 7.59
N GLU A 93 3.09 11.65 7.47
CA GLU A 93 2.82 12.52 6.33
C GLU A 93 3.81 13.70 6.23
N LEU A 94 4.48 14.05 7.33
CA LEU A 94 5.59 15.01 7.35
C LEU A 94 6.81 14.59 6.52
N HIS A 95 6.97 13.30 6.23
CA HIS A 95 8.03 12.77 5.36
C HIS A 95 7.61 12.65 3.89
N TYR A 96 6.38 13.08 3.56
CA TYR A 96 5.85 13.10 2.20
C TYR A 96 5.45 14.53 1.82
N ARG A 97 4.15 14.84 1.77
CA ARG A 97 3.65 16.17 1.35
C ARG A 97 3.36 17.12 2.51
N GLY A 98 3.47 16.67 3.75
CA GLY A 98 3.14 17.46 4.94
C GLY A 98 1.66 17.84 5.01
N PHE A 99 1.36 18.96 5.65
CA PHE A 99 0.00 19.50 5.75
C PHE A 99 -0.01 21.02 5.56
N ALA A 100 -1.13 21.56 5.09
CA ALA A 100 -1.33 22.99 4.93
C ALA A 100 -1.15 23.73 6.26
N GLY A 101 -0.31 24.76 6.24
CA GLY A 101 0.00 25.58 7.42
C GLY A 101 0.96 24.94 8.42
N VAL A 102 1.45 23.73 8.18
CA VAL A 102 2.48 23.07 9.02
C VAL A 102 3.86 23.38 8.46
N ALA A 103 4.78 23.83 9.32
CA ALA A 103 6.14 24.17 8.92
C ALA A 103 6.93 22.90 8.48
N PRO A 104 7.67 22.93 7.34
CA PRO A 104 8.39 21.75 6.85
C PRO A 104 9.46 21.20 7.80
N ASP A 105 10.04 22.04 8.65
CA ASP A 105 11.04 21.64 9.65
C ASP A 105 10.47 20.75 10.77
N ARG A 106 9.13 20.67 10.90
CA ARG A 106 8.45 19.73 11.80
C ARG A 106 8.75 18.27 11.48
N GLU A 107 9.17 17.96 10.26
CA GLU A 107 9.67 16.63 9.88
C GLU A 107 10.74 16.11 10.87
N TRP A 108 11.60 17.01 11.37
CA TRP A 108 12.73 16.67 12.25
C TRP A 108 12.61 17.25 13.66
N ASP A 109 11.40 17.67 14.08
CA ASP A 109 11.15 18.16 15.42
C ASP A 109 11.41 17.04 16.47
N PRO A 110 12.37 17.23 17.41
CA PRO A 110 12.74 16.16 18.34
C PRO A 110 11.61 15.68 19.26
N GLY A 111 10.65 16.56 19.56
CA GLY A 111 9.47 16.24 20.35
C GLY A 111 8.52 15.33 19.59
N LEU A 112 8.20 15.67 18.34
CA LEU A 112 7.38 14.83 17.46
C LEU A 112 8.04 13.49 17.18
N LEU A 113 9.36 13.46 16.95
CA LEU A 113 10.10 12.20 16.76
C LEU A 113 10.00 11.29 18.00
N ARG A 114 10.05 11.86 19.21
CA ARG A 114 9.87 11.10 20.46
C ARG A 114 8.46 10.52 20.58
N VAL A 115 7.44 11.30 20.22
CA VAL A 115 6.04 10.84 20.21
C VAL A 115 5.85 9.76 19.15
N ARG A 116 6.36 9.95 17.93
CA ARG A 116 6.30 8.94 16.87
C ARG A 116 6.94 7.64 17.30
N ALA A 117 8.14 7.68 17.89
CA ALA A 117 8.80 6.47 18.39
C ALA A 117 7.95 5.70 19.41
N ALA A 118 7.20 6.38 20.27
CA ALA A 118 6.29 5.73 21.23
C ALA A 118 5.06 5.10 20.53
N LEU A 119 4.49 5.79 19.54
CA LEU A 119 3.39 5.26 18.72
C LEU A 119 3.82 4.04 17.90
N GLU A 120 4.98 4.14 17.23
CA GLU A 120 5.61 3.07 16.47
C GLU A 120 5.90 1.86 17.37
N HIS A 121 6.44 2.08 18.57
CA HIS A 121 6.70 0.98 19.50
C HIS A 121 5.41 0.24 19.88
N ARG A 122 4.31 0.97 20.15
CA ARG A 122 3.02 0.36 20.48
C ARG A 122 2.45 -0.43 19.30
N PHE A 123 2.50 0.14 18.10
CA PHE A 123 1.99 -0.48 16.88
C PHE A 123 2.82 -1.70 16.47
N LEU A 124 4.15 -1.58 16.42
CA LEU A 124 5.07 -2.66 16.06
C LEU A 124 5.01 -3.82 17.06
N THR A 125 4.86 -3.53 18.35
CA THR A 125 4.68 -4.59 19.36
C THR A 125 3.42 -5.40 19.09
N ALA A 126 2.29 -4.73 18.85
CA ALA A 126 1.05 -5.42 18.52
C ALA A 126 1.16 -6.22 17.21
N LEU A 127 1.76 -5.65 16.16
CA LEU A 127 1.98 -6.37 14.90
C LEU A 127 2.79 -7.65 15.11
N ARG A 128 3.86 -7.59 15.91
CA ARG A 128 4.68 -8.78 16.20
C ARG A 128 3.95 -9.84 17.03
N GLU A 129 3.01 -9.43 17.87
CA GLU A 129 2.18 -10.34 18.67
C GLU A 129 1.08 -11.00 17.84
N ASP A 130 0.47 -10.25 16.92
CA ASP A 130 -0.74 -10.69 16.21
C ASP A 130 -0.47 -11.29 14.80
N THR A 131 0.73 -11.10 14.27
CA THR A 131 1.11 -11.60 12.93
C THR A 131 1.47 -13.09 13.00
N PRO A 132 0.91 -13.94 12.10
CA PRO A 132 1.31 -15.33 11.98
C PRO A 132 2.82 -15.48 11.73
N VAL A 133 3.44 -16.45 12.41
CA VAL A 133 4.86 -16.78 12.21
C VAL A 133 4.95 -17.87 11.15
N HIS A 134 5.73 -17.61 10.11
CA HIS A 134 6.08 -18.60 9.10
C HIS A 134 7.48 -19.18 9.38
N ASP A 135 7.66 -20.48 9.09
CA ASP A 135 8.92 -21.19 9.32
C ASP A 135 10.01 -20.78 8.31
N SER A 136 9.62 -20.39 7.09
CA SER A 136 10.52 -19.95 6.02
C SER A 136 9.89 -18.90 5.12
N VAL A 137 10.73 -18.22 4.31
CA VAL A 137 10.26 -17.29 3.28
C VAL A 137 9.50 -18.04 2.19
N GLU A 138 9.94 -19.25 1.86
CA GLU A 138 9.29 -20.12 0.89
C GLU A 138 7.86 -20.49 1.32
N ASP A 139 7.66 -20.84 2.59
CA ASP A 139 6.33 -21.16 3.14
C ASP A 139 5.42 -19.92 3.11
N ALA A 140 5.92 -18.77 3.55
CA ALA A 140 5.17 -17.51 3.52
C ALA A 140 4.76 -17.10 2.09
N LEU A 141 5.66 -17.25 1.12
CA LEU A 141 5.38 -16.97 -0.29
C LEU A 141 4.42 -18.00 -0.91
N ALA A 142 4.52 -19.28 -0.51
CA ALA A 142 3.65 -20.33 -1.02
C ALA A 142 2.19 -20.09 -0.64
N GLU A 143 1.93 -19.58 0.57
CA GLU A 143 0.57 -19.23 1.00
C GLU A 143 -0.07 -18.13 0.12
N LEU A 144 0.70 -17.11 -0.28
CA LEU A 144 0.20 -16.03 -1.15
C LEU A 144 -0.08 -16.48 -2.58
N LEU A 145 0.66 -17.48 -3.08
CA LEU A 145 0.47 -18.00 -4.44
C LEU A 145 -0.79 -18.86 -4.60
N VAL A 146 -1.44 -19.24 -3.50
CA VAL A 146 -2.65 -20.06 -3.54
C VAL A 146 -3.87 -19.14 -3.62
N GLU A 147 -4.40 -18.98 -4.82
CA GLU A 147 -5.68 -18.30 -5.03
C GLU A 147 -6.85 -19.23 -4.63
N PRO A 148 -7.68 -18.88 -3.62
CA PRO A 148 -8.83 -19.69 -3.26
C PRO A 148 -9.86 -19.70 -4.41
N VAL A 149 -10.26 -20.89 -4.84
CA VAL A 149 -11.27 -21.07 -5.92
C VAL A 149 -12.62 -20.42 -5.55
N GLU A 150 -12.98 -20.45 -4.26
CA GLU A 150 -14.17 -19.81 -3.70
C GLU A 150 -13.72 -18.72 -2.70
N GLY A 151 -13.15 -17.63 -3.22
CA GLY A 151 -12.67 -16.54 -2.37
C GLY A 151 -13.80 -15.66 -1.84
N SER A 152 -13.66 -15.18 -0.60
CA SER A 152 -14.67 -14.36 0.10
C SER A 152 -14.18 -12.95 0.48
N GLY A 153 -12.97 -12.58 0.00
CA GLY A 153 -12.36 -11.27 0.26
C GLY A 153 -13.01 -10.11 -0.46
N VAL A 154 -12.53 -8.89 -0.20
CA VAL A 154 -13.10 -7.63 -0.73
C VAL A 154 -13.21 -7.62 -2.25
N SER A 155 -12.15 -8.00 -2.97
CA SER A 155 -12.17 -8.03 -4.44
C SER A 155 -13.15 -9.06 -5.00
N HIS A 156 -13.36 -10.20 -4.31
CA HIS A 156 -14.38 -11.18 -4.68
C HIS A 156 -15.79 -10.64 -4.49
N PHE A 157 -16.08 -10.05 -3.32
CA PHE A 157 -17.36 -9.42 -3.03
C PHE A 157 -17.68 -8.33 -4.07
N LEU A 158 -16.72 -7.41 -4.31
CA LEU A 158 -16.89 -6.37 -5.30
C LEU A 158 -17.06 -6.94 -6.71
N ALA A 159 -16.34 -8.00 -7.11
CA ALA A 159 -16.48 -8.63 -8.43
C ALA A 159 -17.73 -9.49 -8.61
N ALA A 160 -18.37 -9.93 -7.53
CA ALA A 160 -19.62 -10.69 -7.57
C ALA A 160 -20.86 -9.79 -7.48
N GLU A 161 -20.93 -8.94 -6.45
CA GLU A 161 -22.16 -8.26 -6.04
C GLU A 161 -21.98 -6.80 -5.63
N GLY A 162 -20.75 -6.27 -5.67
CA GLY A 162 -20.46 -4.89 -5.29
C GLY A 162 -21.31 -3.81 -5.97
N GLU A 163 -21.78 -2.85 -5.20
CA GLU A 163 -22.54 -1.70 -5.67
C GLU A 163 -21.62 -0.48 -5.88
N LEU A 164 -22.06 0.48 -6.70
CA LEU A 164 -21.25 1.66 -7.05
C LEU A 164 -20.83 2.48 -5.82
N TRP A 165 -21.69 2.58 -4.80
CA TRP A 165 -21.35 3.29 -3.57
C TRP A 165 -20.24 2.58 -2.77
N GLN A 166 -20.17 1.24 -2.81
CA GLN A 166 -19.11 0.46 -2.17
C GLN A 166 -17.78 0.60 -2.92
N LEU A 167 -17.82 0.65 -4.26
CA LEU A 167 -16.65 0.95 -5.09
C LEU A 167 -16.10 2.36 -4.81
N ARG A 168 -16.98 3.34 -4.63
CA ARG A 168 -16.61 4.71 -4.21
C ARG A 168 -15.95 4.73 -2.83
N GLU A 169 -16.52 4.03 -1.85
CA GLU A 169 -15.90 3.93 -0.52
C GLU A 169 -14.54 3.25 -0.58
N TYR A 170 -14.42 2.15 -1.32
CA TYR A 170 -13.17 1.44 -1.51
C TYR A 170 -12.08 2.36 -2.09
N ALA A 171 -12.40 3.08 -3.18
CA ALA A 171 -11.47 4.04 -3.79
C ALA A 171 -11.14 5.21 -2.85
N ALA A 172 -12.12 5.74 -2.11
CA ALA A 172 -11.90 6.82 -1.14
C ALA A 172 -10.91 6.39 -0.04
N GLN A 173 -11.03 5.17 0.49
CA GLN A 173 -10.08 4.67 1.49
C GLN A 173 -8.70 4.43 0.91
N ARG A 174 -8.63 3.77 -0.25
CA ARG A 174 -7.36 3.44 -0.91
C ARG A 174 -6.62 4.67 -1.42
N SER A 175 -7.31 5.80 -1.62
CA SER A 175 -6.71 7.09 -2.01
C SER A 175 -5.61 7.58 -1.06
N LEU A 176 -5.64 7.17 0.22
CA LEU A 176 -4.63 7.57 1.21
C LEU A 176 -3.23 7.02 0.91
N TYR A 177 -3.16 5.93 0.16
CA TYR A 177 -1.91 5.37 -0.36
C TYR A 177 -1.77 5.65 -1.85
N HIS A 178 -2.74 5.28 -2.70
CA HIS A 178 -2.51 5.30 -4.15
C HIS A 178 -2.22 6.70 -4.71
N LEU A 179 -2.68 7.79 -4.09
CA LEU A 179 -2.32 9.15 -4.53
C LEU A 179 -0.86 9.56 -4.23
N LYS A 180 -0.08 8.67 -3.59
CA LYS A 180 1.38 8.74 -3.39
C LYS A 180 2.08 7.40 -3.69
N GLU A 181 1.48 6.54 -4.49
CA GLU A 181 2.14 5.32 -4.95
C GLU A 181 3.33 5.67 -5.88
N ALA A 182 4.54 5.13 -5.69
CA ALA A 182 5.01 4.13 -4.72
C ALA A 182 5.93 4.71 -3.60
N ASP A 183 5.73 5.99 -3.21
CA ASP A 183 6.64 6.76 -2.35
C ASP A 183 7.13 6.02 -1.07
N PRO A 184 6.28 5.29 -0.31
CA PRO A 184 6.74 4.58 0.88
C PRO A 184 7.76 3.45 0.60
N HIS A 185 7.69 2.82 -0.57
CA HIS A 185 8.57 1.72 -0.96
C HIS A 185 9.96 2.23 -1.35
N ALA A 186 10.02 3.42 -1.95
CA ALA A 186 11.27 4.08 -2.36
C ALA A 186 12.29 4.25 -1.23
N TRP A 187 11.85 4.33 0.03
CA TRP A 187 12.73 4.41 1.19
C TRP A 187 13.65 3.20 1.38
N VAL A 188 13.33 2.06 0.75
CA VAL A 188 14.20 0.87 0.78
C VAL A 188 15.41 1.01 -0.14
N LEU A 189 15.31 1.78 -1.23
CA LEU A 189 16.34 1.87 -2.28
C LEU A 189 17.73 2.30 -1.76
N PRO A 190 17.86 3.27 -0.83
CA PRO A 190 19.16 3.62 -0.25
C PRO A 190 19.78 2.50 0.60
N ARG A 191 18.99 1.49 0.98
CA ARG A 191 19.37 0.41 1.92
C ARG A 191 19.64 -0.92 1.22
N LEU A 192 19.24 -1.05 -0.03
CA LEU A 192 19.53 -2.21 -0.87
C LEU A 192 20.82 -1.98 -1.68
N TRP A 193 21.50 -3.09 -1.97
CA TRP A 193 22.62 -3.18 -2.91
C TRP A 193 22.41 -4.31 -3.93
N GLY A 194 23.31 -4.36 -4.92
CA GLY A 194 23.40 -5.46 -5.88
C GLY A 194 22.11 -5.72 -6.67
N ARG A 195 21.80 -7.01 -6.85
CA ARG A 195 20.64 -7.47 -7.64
C ARG A 195 19.33 -6.97 -7.07
N ALA A 196 19.17 -7.01 -5.75
CA ALA A 196 17.94 -6.58 -5.09
C ALA A 196 17.64 -5.10 -5.35
N LYS A 197 18.67 -4.23 -5.26
CA LYS A 197 18.52 -2.81 -5.55
C LYS A 197 18.11 -2.55 -7.00
N ALA A 198 18.79 -3.19 -7.94
CA ALA A 198 18.53 -2.99 -9.36
C ALA A 198 17.11 -3.41 -9.74
N ALA A 199 16.65 -4.56 -9.21
CA ALA A 199 15.31 -5.06 -9.42
C ALA A 199 14.24 -4.17 -8.76
N MET A 200 14.43 -3.78 -7.49
CA MET A 200 13.50 -2.87 -6.79
C MET A 200 13.36 -1.54 -7.54
N ALA A 201 14.48 -0.94 -7.97
CA ALA A 201 14.46 0.32 -8.71
C ALA A 201 13.76 0.21 -10.08
N ALA A 202 13.80 -0.97 -10.71
CA ALA A 202 13.12 -1.20 -11.97
C ALA A 202 11.59 -1.22 -11.81
N VAL A 203 11.09 -1.87 -10.74
CA VAL A 203 9.65 -1.87 -10.43
C VAL A 203 9.18 -0.47 -10.06
N GLU A 204 9.87 0.22 -9.15
CA GLU A 204 9.56 1.61 -8.77
C GLU A 204 9.55 2.58 -9.98
N PHE A 205 10.47 2.39 -10.93
CA PHE A 205 10.47 3.19 -12.16
C PHE A 205 9.22 2.97 -13.01
N ASP A 206 8.67 1.76 -13.04
CA ASP A 206 7.43 1.44 -13.73
C ASP A 206 6.21 2.05 -13.02
N GLU A 207 6.14 1.94 -11.68
CA GLU A 207 5.11 2.57 -10.84
C GLU A 207 5.03 4.10 -11.05
N TRP A 208 6.18 4.73 -11.30
CA TRP A 208 6.28 6.15 -11.68
C TRP A 208 6.14 6.40 -13.20
N GLY A 209 5.49 5.50 -13.93
CA GLY A 209 5.08 5.63 -15.32
C GLY A 209 6.21 5.45 -16.34
N GLY A 210 7.37 4.94 -15.94
CA GLY A 210 8.53 4.77 -16.81
C GLY A 210 9.04 6.10 -17.40
N GLY A 211 8.95 7.19 -16.62
CA GLY A 211 9.31 8.55 -17.05
C GLY A 211 8.20 9.29 -17.82
N ARG A 212 7.00 8.72 -17.91
CA ARG A 212 5.82 9.37 -18.52
C ARG A 212 4.88 9.88 -17.42
N PRO A 213 4.78 11.21 -17.22
CA PRO A 213 4.04 11.77 -16.09
C PRO A 213 2.54 11.46 -16.12
N ASP A 214 1.97 11.25 -17.30
CA ASP A 214 0.57 10.85 -17.53
C ASP A 214 0.30 9.38 -17.15
N ARG A 215 1.35 8.59 -16.91
CA ARG A 215 1.24 7.17 -16.53
C ARG A 215 1.71 6.86 -15.11
N VAL A 216 2.07 7.87 -14.32
CA VAL A 216 2.36 7.67 -12.90
C VAL A 216 1.12 7.05 -12.24
N HIS A 217 1.25 5.97 -11.49
CA HIS A 217 0.09 5.22 -10.97
C HIS A 217 -0.80 6.07 -10.07
N ALA A 218 -0.22 7.00 -9.30
CA ALA A 218 -0.99 8.00 -8.55
C ALA A 218 -1.88 8.90 -9.43
N ARG A 219 -1.46 9.19 -10.67
CA ARG A 219 -2.29 9.91 -11.65
C ARG A 219 -3.40 9.01 -12.19
N LEU A 220 -3.09 7.76 -12.55
CA LEU A 220 -4.07 6.80 -13.03
C LEU A 220 -5.16 6.54 -11.98
N PHE A 221 -4.79 6.47 -10.70
CA PHE A 221 -5.74 6.35 -9.60
C PHE A 221 -6.63 7.59 -9.46
N ALA A 222 -6.08 8.80 -9.64
CA ALA A 222 -6.88 10.03 -9.65
C ALA A 222 -7.87 10.06 -10.82
N ASP A 223 -7.50 9.53 -11.98
CA ASP A 223 -8.41 9.42 -13.12
C ASP A 223 -9.52 8.39 -12.84
N LEU A 224 -9.21 7.24 -12.21
CA LEU A 224 -10.21 6.29 -11.67
C LEU A 224 -11.17 6.97 -10.69
N MET A 225 -10.66 7.80 -9.77
CA MET A 225 -11.48 8.51 -8.80
C MET A 225 -12.44 9.50 -9.48
N THR A 226 -11.98 10.17 -10.53
CA THR A 226 -12.80 11.10 -11.33
C THR A 226 -13.98 10.38 -11.96
N ASP A 227 -13.73 9.21 -12.55
CA ASP A 227 -14.74 8.32 -13.14
C ASP A 227 -15.80 7.88 -12.10
N LEU A 228 -15.37 7.63 -10.86
CA LEU A 228 -16.28 7.33 -9.74
C LEU A 228 -17.00 8.56 -9.15
N GLY A 229 -16.72 9.78 -9.63
CA GLY A 229 -17.28 11.02 -9.10
C GLY A 229 -16.69 11.46 -7.76
N LEU A 230 -15.45 11.06 -7.46
CA LEU A 230 -14.73 11.40 -6.24
C LEU A 230 -13.82 12.61 -6.45
N ASP A 231 -13.69 13.43 -5.41
CA ASP A 231 -12.68 14.49 -5.31
C ASP A 231 -11.27 13.88 -5.24
N THR A 232 -10.39 14.26 -6.18
CA THR A 232 -9.05 13.70 -6.34
C THR A 232 -7.97 14.43 -5.53
N THR A 233 -8.35 15.43 -4.73
CA THR A 233 -7.41 16.20 -3.91
C THR A 233 -6.68 15.26 -2.94
N TYR A 234 -5.34 15.34 -2.93
CA TYR A 234 -4.51 14.52 -2.06
C TYR A 234 -4.92 14.68 -0.58
N GLY A 235 -5.10 13.57 0.12
CA GLY A 235 -5.53 13.54 1.53
C GLY A 235 -7.00 13.92 1.78
N ARG A 236 -7.81 14.13 0.75
CA ARG A 236 -9.23 14.56 0.87
C ARG A 236 -10.06 13.68 1.82
N TYR A 237 -9.85 12.37 1.75
CA TYR A 237 -10.63 11.37 2.48
C TYR A 237 -9.99 10.96 3.80
N LEU A 238 -8.92 11.64 4.25
CA LEU A 238 -8.25 11.32 5.51
C LEU A 238 -9.20 11.41 6.71
N ASP A 239 -10.12 12.37 6.72
CA ASP A 239 -11.12 12.49 7.80
C ASP A 239 -12.15 11.35 7.77
N ALA A 240 -12.46 10.81 6.60
CA ALA A 240 -13.48 9.79 6.37
C ALA A 240 -12.97 8.35 6.55
N ALA A 241 -11.71 8.05 6.22
CA ALA A 241 -11.16 6.70 6.23
C ALA A 241 -11.19 6.04 7.63
N CYS A 242 -11.40 4.73 7.71
CA CYS A 242 -11.36 3.97 8.96
C CYS A 242 -9.93 3.75 9.50
N ALA A 243 -9.82 3.38 10.78
CA ALA A 243 -8.54 3.08 11.43
C ALA A 243 -7.77 1.94 10.75
N GLU A 244 -8.47 0.93 10.24
CA GLU A 244 -7.88 -0.21 9.53
C GLU A 244 -7.17 0.24 8.25
N THR A 245 -7.74 1.22 7.53
CA THR A 245 -7.06 1.83 6.37
C THR A 245 -5.83 2.62 6.80
N LEU A 246 -5.92 3.38 7.89
CA LEU A 246 -4.75 4.11 8.40
C LEU A 246 -3.62 3.16 8.80
N ALA A 247 -3.96 2.01 9.39
CA ALA A 247 -2.99 0.99 9.77
C ALA A 247 -2.24 0.40 8.57
N THR A 248 -2.92 0.10 7.46
CA THR A 248 -2.25 -0.41 6.24
C THR A 248 -1.29 0.62 5.64
N VAL A 249 -1.67 1.89 5.61
CA VAL A 249 -0.79 2.98 5.13
C VAL A 249 0.38 3.24 6.08
N ASN A 250 0.13 3.22 7.39
CA ASN A 250 1.15 3.43 8.41
C ASN A 250 2.19 2.31 8.44
N LEU A 251 1.80 1.07 8.11
CA LEU A 251 2.71 -0.08 8.02
C LEU A 251 3.84 0.18 7.01
N MET A 252 3.49 0.70 5.83
CA MET A 252 4.44 1.01 4.77
C MET A 252 5.50 2.01 5.24
N SER A 253 5.06 3.08 5.90
CA SER A 253 5.96 4.11 6.42
C SER A 253 6.77 3.65 7.63
N LEU A 254 6.22 2.79 8.48
CA LEU A 254 6.94 2.14 9.58
C LEU A 254 8.11 1.32 9.03
N PHE A 255 7.88 0.49 8.03
CA PHE A 255 8.96 -0.30 7.43
C PHE A 255 9.91 0.57 6.59
N GLY A 256 9.36 1.54 5.86
CA GLY A 256 10.10 2.48 5.01
C GLY A 256 11.06 3.37 5.79
N LEU A 257 10.67 3.96 6.91
CA LEU A 257 11.54 4.92 7.60
C LEU A 257 12.59 4.26 8.51
N HIS A 258 12.50 2.95 8.76
CA HIS A 258 13.40 2.24 9.67
C HIS A 258 14.35 1.28 8.95
N ARG A 259 15.65 1.58 8.90
CA ARG A 259 16.66 0.70 8.27
C ARG A 259 16.63 -0.73 8.81
N ALA A 260 16.33 -0.88 10.10
CA ALA A 260 16.21 -2.17 10.76
C ALA A 260 15.04 -3.02 10.23
N LEU A 261 14.04 -2.40 9.59
CA LEU A 261 12.85 -3.06 9.05
C LEU A 261 12.88 -3.19 7.52
N ARG A 262 14.05 -3.04 6.89
CA ARG A 262 14.16 -3.12 5.41
C ARG A 262 13.73 -4.48 4.85
N GLY A 263 14.00 -5.58 5.56
CA GLY A 263 13.52 -6.90 5.17
C GLY A 263 11.99 -6.97 5.23
N ALA A 264 11.38 -6.35 6.24
CA ALA A 264 9.94 -6.26 6.37
C ALA A 264 9.29 -5.40 5.27
N LEU A 265 9.95 -4.32 4.84
CA LEU A 265 9.45 -3.56 3.67
C LEU A 265 9.50 -4.40 2.39
N VAL A 266 10.58 -5.16 2.16
CA VAL A 266 10.67 -6.08 1.02
C VAL A 266 9.61 -7.18 1.09
N GLY A 267 9.36 -7.74 2.28
CA GLY A 267 8.27 -8.71 2.48
C GLY A 267 6.88 -8.11 2.23
N HIS A 268 6.62 -6.91 2.72
CA HIS A 268 5.39 -6.16 2.43
C HIS A 268 5.21 -5.93 0.94
N PHE A 269 6.25 -5.45 0.27
CA PHE A 269 6.22 -5.21 -1.17
C PHE A 269 5.91 -6.49 -1.95
N ALA A 270 6.55 -7.60 -1.60
CA ALA A 270 6.24 -8.90 -2.20
C ALA A 270 4.79 -9.35 -1.97
N ALA A 271 4.19 -9.08 -0.81
CA ALA A 271 2.79 -9.39 -0.57
C ALA A 271 1.86 -8.64 -1.53
N VAL A 272 2.11 -7.34 -1.73
CA VAL A 272 1.31 -6.51 -2.64
C VAL A 272 1.47 -6.97 -4.08
N GLU A 273 2.70 -7.13 -4.55
CA GLU A 273 3.01 -7.51 -5.94
C GLU A 273 2.43 -8.89 -6.33
N ILE A 274 2.59 -9.90 -5.46
CA ILE A 274 2.10 -11.26 -5.73
C ILE A 274 0.56 -11.32 -5.76
N THR A 275 -0.11 -10.51 -4.94
CA THR A 275 -1.57 -10.55 -4.82
C THR A 275 -2.27 -9.55 -5.74
N SER A 276 -1.53 -8.62 -6.35
CA SER A 276 -2.09 -7.53 -7.13
C SER A 276 -2.75 -8.00 -8.42
N SER A 277 -2.06 -8.73 -9.31
CA SER A 277 -2.64 -9.14 -10.61
C SER A 277 -4.00 -9.88 -10.49
N PRO A 278 -4.17 -10.91 -9.63
CA PRO A 278 -5.48 -11.55 -9.47
C PRO A 278 -6.50 -10.61 -8.80
N GLY A 279 -6.09 -9.77 -7.84
CA GLY A 279 -6.95 -8.78 -7.19
C GLY A 279 -7.49 -7.73 -8.19
N SER A 280 -6.58 -7.14 -8.96
CA SER A 280 -6.84 -6.14 -9.99
C SER A 280 -7.73 -6.68 -11.10
N ARG A 281 -7.58 -7.94 -11.50
CA ARG A 281 -8.49 -8.58 -12.47
C ARG A 281 -9.94 -8.57 -11.99
N ARG A 282 -10.16 -8.88 -10.70
CA ARG A 282 -11.48 -8.88 -10.08
C ARG A 282 -12.03 -7.46 -9.94
N LEU A 283 -11.18 -6.49 -9.58
CA LEU A 283 -11.57 -5.09 -9.47
C LEU A 283 -11.90 -4.48 -10.84
N ALA A 284 -11.15 -4.79 -11.90
CA ALA A 284 -11.50 -4.43 -13.27
C ALA A 284 -12.87 -4.99 -13.69
N GLN A 285 -13.16 -6.26 -13.34
CA GLN A 285 -14.48 -6.85 -13.54
C GLN A 285 -15.58 -6.09 -12.77
N ALA A 286 -15.33 -5.76 -11.51
CA ALA A 286 -16.28 -5.00 -10.69
C ALA A 286 -16.56 -3.61 -11.29
N MET A 287 -15.53 -2.90 -11.74
CA MET A 287 -15.65 -1.58 -12.37
C MET A 287 -16.45 -1.65 -13.68
N ARG A 288 -16.20 -2.66 -14.53
CA ARG A 288 -16.99 -2.88 -15.76
C ARG A 288 -18.45 -3.17 -15.46
N ARG A 289 -18.74 -4.02 -14.46
CA ARG A 289 -20.12 -4.38 -14.10
C ARG A 289 -20.91 -3.18 -13.58
N ALA A 290 -20.26 -2.30 -12.81
CA ALA A 290 -20.88 -1.13 -12.23
C ALA A 290 -20.92 0.09 -13.16
N ASP A 291 -20.47 -0.05 -14.42
CA ASP A 291 -20.33 1.04 -15.38
C ASP A 291 -19.54 2.24 -14.81
N ALA A 292 -18.45 1.93 -14.10
CA ALA A 292 -17.69 2.91 -13.33
C ALA A 292 -16.89 3.90 -14.20
N GLY A 293 -16.76 3.64 -15.50
CA GLY A 293 -16.00 4.47 -16.44
C GLY A 293 -14.69 3.81 -16.92
N PRO A 294 -14.16 4.27 -18.08
CA PRO A 294 -13.00 3.66 -18.74
C PRO A 294 -11.67 3.85 -17.99
N ALA A 295 -11.44 4.97 -17.31
CA ALA A 295 -10.24 5.20 -16.53
C ALA A 295 -10.23 4.33 -15.25
N ALA A 296 -11.41 4.13 -14.64
CA ALA A 296 -11.54 3.22 -13.50
C ALA A 296 -11.20 1.76 -13.87
N VAL A 297 -11.59 1.32 -15.07
CA VAL A 297 -11.21 0.00 -15.59
C VAL A 297 -9.73 -0.03 -15.96
N HIS A 298 -9.21 1.00 -16.62
CA HIS A 298 -7.82 1.07 -17.09
C HIS A 298 -6.81 0.95 -15.95
N PHE A 299 -7.03 1.64 -14.82
CA PHE A 299 -6.13 1.56 -13.66
C PHE A 299 -5.88 0.12 -13.23
N TYR A 300 -6.93 -0.70 -13.10
CA TYR A 300 -6.77 -2.10 -12.70
C TYR A 300 -6.28 -3.00 -13.82
N ASP A 301 -6.66 -2.74 -15.08
CA ASP A 301 -6.12 -3.51 -16.22
C ASP A 301 -4.59 -3.33 -16.35
N GLU A 302 -4.06 -2.13 -16.09
CA GLU A 302 -2.61 -1.88 -16.07
C GLU A 302 -1.91 -2.79 -15.04
N HIS A 303 -2.44 -2.85 -13.81
CA HIS A 303 -1.92 -3.69 -12.72
C HIS A 303 -2.11 -5.20 -12.96
N VAL A 304 -3.03 -5.62 -13.85
CA VAL A 304 -3.12 -7.03 -14.24
C VAL A 304 -1.89 -7.44 -15.06
N GLU A 305 -1.47 -6.58 -15.98
CA GLU A 305 -0.38 -6.87 -16.92
C GLU A 305 1.00 -6.60 -16.32
N ALA A 306 1.20 -5.43 -15.71
CA ALA A 306 2.47 -5.02 -15.11
C ALA A 306 2.85 -5.96 -13.95
N ASP A 307 1.92 -6.19 -13.02
CA ASP A 307 2.26 -6.87 -11.77
C ASP A 307 2.46 -8.38 -11.95
N ALA A 308 1.94 -8.96 -13.03
CA ALA A 308 2.26 -10.34 -13.41
C ALA A 308 3.76 -10.51 -13.75
N VAL A 309 4.42 -9.45 -14.21
CA VAL A 309 5.87 -9.41 -14.39
C VAL A 309 6.56 -9.03 -13.08
N HIS A 310 6.04 -8.04 -12.36
CA HIS A 310 6.63 -7.58 -11.10
C HIS A 310 6.70 -8.69 -10.04
N GLU A 311 5.67 -9.52 -9.89
CA GLU A 311 5.69 -10.61 -8.90
C GLU A 311 6.91 -11.55 -9.10
N GLN A 312 7.31 -11.80 -10.34
CA GLN A 312 8.43 -12.67 -10.67
C GLN A 312 9.76 -11.99 -10.35
N VAL A 313 9.89 -10.71 -10.71
CA VAL A 313 11.05 -9.87 -10.39
C VAL A 313 11.22 -9.75 -8.88
N VAL A 314 10.13 -9.54 -8.15
CA VAL A 314 10.17 -9.36 -6.69
C VAL A 314 10.57 -10.65 -5.99
N ARG A 315 9.97 -11.79 -6.35
CA ARG A 315 10.31 -13.09 -5.75
C ARG A 315 11.74 -13.52 -6.05
N HIS A 316 12.18 -13.39 -7.29
CA HIS A 316 13.45 -13.96 -7.72
C HIS A 316 14.62 -12.99 -7.58
N ASP A 317 14.45 -11.73 -7.98
CA ASP A 317 15.55 -10.76 -8.03
C ASP A 317 15.61 -9.88 -6.79
N VAL A 318 14.46 -9.42 -6.26
CA VAL A 318 14.43 -8.60 -5.03
C VAL A 318 14.67 -9.45 -3.80
N ILE A 319 13.79 -10.41 -3.49
CA ILE A 319 13.93 -11.30 -2.33
C ILE A 319 15.17 -12.19 -2.49
N GLY A 320 15.30 -12.87 -3.62
CA GLY A 320 16.46 -13.73 -3.86
C GLY A 320 17.77 -12.94 -3.83
N GLY A 321 17.81 -11.74 -4.40
CA GLY A 321 18.98 -10.86 -4.32
C GLY A 321 19.31 -10.44 -2.89
N LEU A 322 18.29 -10.12 -2.10
CA LEU A 322 18.48 -9.70 -0.72
C LEU A 322 18.99 -10.85 0.15
N LEU A 323 18.46 -12.07 -0.02
CA LEU A 323 18.86 -13.23 0.79
C LEU A 323 20.22 -13.81 0.39
N ASP A 324 20.66 -13.62 -0.86
CA ASP A 324 22.02 -13.97 -1.28
C ASP A 324 23.08 -13.11 -0.54
N GLU A 325 22.79 -11.83 -0.29
CA GLU A 325 23.69 -10.89 0.39
C GLU A 325 23.48 -10.84 1.92
N GLU A 326 22.22 -10.88 2.35
CA GLU A 326 21.78 -10.63 3.72
C GLU A 326 20.79 -11.71 4.23
N PRO A 327 21.19 -13.00 4.30
CA PRO A 327 20.29 -14.11 4.64
C PRO A 327 19.66 -14.00 6.04
N HIS A 328 20.28 -13.23 6.93
CA HIS A 328 19.77 -12.95 8.28
C HIS A 328 18.46 -12.15 8.28
N LEU A 329 18.04 -11.57 7.15
CA LEU A 329 16.79 -10.83 7.00
C LEU A 329 15.57 -11.71 6.67
N ALA A 330 15.74 -13.02 6.49
CA ALA A 330 14.62 -13.92 6.23
C ALA A 330 13.45 -13.77 7.23
N PRO A 331 13.69 -13.66 8.56
CA PRO A 331 12.60 -13.43 9.53
C PRO A 331 11.90 -12.07 9.37
N ASP A 332 12.62 -11.04 8.93
CA ASP A 332 12.02 -9.73 8.68
C ASP A 332 11.13 -9.77 7.43
N ILE A 333 11.55 -10.51 6.39
CA ILE A 333 10.75 -10.71 5.16
C ILE A 333 9.46 -11.45 5.49
N THR A 334 9.52 -12.56 6.24
CA THR A 334 8.31 -13.30 6.65
C THR A 334 7.40 -12.45 7.52
N PHE A 335 7.96 -11.65 8.43
CA PHE A 335 7.18 -10.70 9.22
C PHE A 335 6.49 -9.64 8.35
N GLY A 336 7.18 -9.08 7.34
CA GLY A 336 6.59 -8.12 6.41
C GLY A 336 5.42 -8.68 5.60
N LEU A 337 5.57 -9.92 5.10
CA LEU A 337 4.51 -10.67 4.42
C LEU A 337 3.29 -10.86 5.33
N GLY A 338 3.51 -11.44 6.51
CA GLY A 338 2.44 -11.75 7.46
C GLY A 338 1.74 -10.51 8.01
N ALA A 339 2.49 -9.44 8.33
CA ALA A 339 1.90 -8.20 8.86
C ALA A 339 1.02 -7.50 7.82
N THR A 340 1.39 -7.59 6.54
CA THR A 340 0.59 -7.06 5.42
C THR A 340 -0.73 -7.82 5.31
N GLY A 341 -0.68 -9.16 5.26
CA GLY A 341 -1.88 -9.99 5.24
C GLY A 341 -2.79 -9.76 6.45
N HIS A 342 -2.21 -9.70 7.65
CA HIS A 342 -2.94 -9.45 8.88
C HIS A 342 -3.73 -8.13 8.86
N LEU A 343 -3.11 -7.02 8.42
CA LEU A 343 -3.81 -5.73 8.35
C LEU A 343 -4.83 -5.67 7.20
N GLU A 344 -4.55 -6.30 6.06
CA GLU A 344 -5.50 -6.41 4.95
C GLU A 344 -6.74 -7.24 5.35
N ASP A 345 -6.58 -8.32 6.13
CA ASP A 345 -7.70 -9.10 6.67
C ASP A 345 -8.57 -8.28 7.63
N ARG A 346 -7.95 -7.47 8.48
CA ARG A 346 -8.67 -6.55 9.38
C ARG A 346 -9.46 -5.52 8.59
N LEU A 347 -8.84 -4.91 7.57
CA LEU A 347 -9.53 -3.99 6.67
C LEU A 347 -10.69 -4.68 5.97
N ALA A 348 -10.46 -5.86 5.38
CA ALA A 348 -11.48 -6.64 4.69
C ALA A 348 -12.67 -6.97 5.61
N ALA A 349 -12.42 -7.40 6.84
CA ALA A 349 -13.46 -7.67 7.82
C ALA A 349 -14.32 -6.42 8.11
N ARG A 350 -13.70 -5.25 8.27
CA ARG A 350 -14.41 -3.98 8.47
C ARG A 350 -15.28 -3.61 7.26
N LEU A 351 -14.74 -3.68 6.04
CA LEU A 351 -15.48 -3.32 4.82
C LEU A 351 -16.67 -4.25 4.59
N LEU A 352 -16.40 -5.56 4.59
CA LEU A 352 -17.40 -6.57 4.29
C LEU A 352 -18.50 -6.59 5.35
N SER A 353 -18.16 -6.39 6.64
CA SER A 353 -19.18 -6.29 7.69
C SER A 353 -20.12 -5.10 7.46
N ALA A 354 -19.58 -3.92 7.13
CA ALA A 354 -20.41 -2.73 6.90
C ALA A 354 -21.29 -2.90 5.66
N TRP A 355 -20.68 -3.31 4.55
CA TRP A 355 -21.37 -3.44 3.27
C TRP A 355 -22.47 -4.50 3.27
N ARG A 356 -22.24 -5.66 3.92
CA ARG A 356 -23.28 -6.71 4.07
C ARG A 356 -24.43 -6.28 4.96
N SER A 357 -24.21 -5.30 5.84
CA SER A 357 -25.25 -4.67 6.65
C SER A 357 -25.91 -3.46 5.96
N GLY A 358 -25.50 -3.11 4.74
CA GLY A 358 -25.98 -1.92 4.04
C GLY A 358 -25.51 -0.60 4.68
N GLU A 359 -24.43 -0.65 5.45
CA GLU A 359 -23.85 0.50 6.15
C GLU A 359 -22.53 0.94 5.51
N SER A 360 -22.18 2.22 5.71
CA SER A 360 -20.90 2.77 5.26
C SER A 360 -19.72 2.14 6.01
N SER A 361 -18.68 1.78 5.27
CA SER A 361 -17.40 1.34 5.84
C SER A 361 -16.57 2.51 6.37
N LEU A 362 -16.83 3.72 5.88
CA LEU A 362 -16.16 4.96 6.28
C LEU A 362 -16.62 5.40 7.68
N ARG A 363 -15.75 6.14 8.37
CA ARG A 363 -16.07 6.83 9.62
C ARG A 363 -17.07 7.98 9.38
N THR A 364 -16.95 8.63 8.24
CA THR A 364 -17.87 9.66 7.77
C THR A 364 -18.33 9.28 6.38
N PRO A 365 -19.61 8.89 6.22
CA PRO A 365 -20.14 8.46 4.92
C PRO A 365 -19.92 9.52 3.84
N LEU A 366 -19.72 9.06 2.60
CA LEU A 366 -19.69 9.97 1.47
C LEU A 366 -21.06 10.66 1.32
N PRO A 367 -21.12 11.93 0.88
CA PRO A 367 -22.39 12.58 0.59
C PRO A 367 -23.19 11.80 -0.46
N ASP A 368 -24.51 11.66 -0.24
CA ASP A 368 -25.42 11.10 -1.25
C ASP A 368 -25.34 11.94 -2.54
N GLN A 369 -24.77 11.36 -3.60
CA GLN A 369 -24.68 12.02 -4.92
C GLN A 369 -26.07 12.26 -5.54
N GLU A 370 -27.11 11.52 -5.13
CA GLU A 370 -28.49 11.72 -5.62
C GLU A 370 -29.10 13.07 -5.21
N LYS A 371 -28.61 13.73 -4.15
CA LYS A 371 -29.09 15.06 -3.74
C LYS A 371 -28.35 16.21 -4.40
N ALA A 372 -27.19 15.95 -5.03
CA ALA A 372 -26.36 16.99 -5.65
C ALA A 372 -26.87 17.46 -7.03
N HIS A 373 -27.75 16.68 -7.68
CA HIS A 373 -28.34 17.05 -8.97
C HIS A 373 -29.71 17.76 -8.87
N ILE A 374 -30.16 18.11 -7.66
CA ILE A 374 -31.44 18.82 -7.43
C ILE A 374 -31.22 20.26 -6.91
N SER A 375 -29.97 20.73 -6.77
CA SER A 375 -29.70 22.13 -6.35
C SER A 375 -29.24 23.03 -7.48
#